data_AF-A0A1F3K2G0-F1
#
_entry.id   AF-A0A1F3K2G0-F1
#
_cell.length_a   1.000
_cell.length_b   1.000
_cell.length_c   1.000
_cell.angle_alpha   90.00
_cell.angle_beta   90.00
_cell.angle_gamma   90.00
#
_symmetry.space_group_name_H-M   'P 1'
#
loop_
_entity.id
_entity.type
_entity.pdbx_description
1 polymer ?
#
loop_
_entity_poly.entity_id
_entity_poly.type
_entity_poly.pdbx_seq_one_letter_code
_entity_poly.pdbx_strand_id
1 'polypeptide(L)'
;MNENIFYLPINSNLLSSYLGKGLILPRKYISEKIFDIQVSHTDYLLFIKQKWLSGDYTNDCCLEVVLTQAEIESLLALESFALLNNALPISRIKKIYFKNEDQKRKTLYNIQSGDGFVPNIVEVDNAESFLEIKQITTSKAGNVNNLSENSKIFNQILGGLAAMKLSGKILKEYNSNYSENYFATLGSINSVIKNDAEFAQFSTKSSVANIFISNKEQQWNIDFLQILKSDPKGENDFYAMVEKYAKKISNNELLSAIKSSLGIKWDILKETDSYSIALALLLRYGSGKRKGTSDLFSDLVSGKIPFSKKTETLLFLYGFHYGYSHFRNKEEINNSEGNIKYLMNSQLDYFTIESVYQLAFNNKIDSDEFEYLINWCPKFQSSVKDKLFILDVPVYGLPKIQVSIFQKIKKELFTYCLEKLKLNHTSPTSSLKNEISSKLDTTLSEINSIESENQNLKNKVLNYNDELNFLKKQCQNLKTEKYNLETLNDRFSEENEVLKNNLSKIENELKNVKVDSVKQNVISEKSFPYNTQLSVLPNINQPLLLNETTEEKKEVSKEKGKEKKVTKKSNPKPRKNKKNDDSHSLLLPLT
;
A
#
# COMPACT_ATOMS: atom_id res chain seq x y z
N MET A 1 -2.26 -14.51 17.14
CA MET A 1 -3.30 -13.67 16.52
C MET A 1 -4.33 -14.63 15.94
N ASN A 2 -5.59 -14.58 16.40
CA ASN A 2 -6.67 -15.24 15.68
C ASN A 2 -6.80 -14.54 14.33
N GLU A 3 -6.64 -15.27 13.24
CA GLU A 3 -6.70 -14.67 11.91
C GLU A 3 -8.15 -14.24 11.66
N ASN A 4 -8.36 -12.95 11.36
CA ASN A 4 -9.65 -12.33 11.04
C ASN A 4 -10.18 -12.80 9.67
N ILE A 5 -10.39 -14.10 9.55
CA ILE A 5 -10.69 -14.81 8.30
C ILE A 5 -12.19 -15.01 8.15
N PHE A 6 -12.68 -14.68 6.96
CA PHE A 6 -14.07 -14.85 6.56
C PHE A 6 -14.15 -15.53 5.20
N TYR A 7 -15.22 -16.28 4.98
CA TYR A 7 -15.45 -17.02 3.73
C TYR A 7 -16.56 -16.37 2.92
N LEU A 8 -16.24 -15.99 1.67
CA LEU A 8 -17.16 -15.42 0.70
C LEU A 8 -17.48 -16.46 -0.39
N PRO A 9 -18.55 -17.25 -0.25
CA PRO A 9 -19.01 -18.19 -1.26
C PRO A 9 -19.58 -17.43 -2.46
N ILE A 10 -19.17 -17.82 -3.66
CA ILE A 10 -19.55 -17.20 -4.91
C ILE A 10 -19.70 -18.23 -6.03
N ASN A 11 -20.38 -17.84 -7.09
CA ASN A 11 -20.21 -18.52 -8.37
C ASN A 11 -18.81 -18.17 -8.94
N SER A 12 -18.08 -19.17 -9.41
CA SER A 12 -16.74 -19.05 -9.95
C SER A 12 -16.63 -18.05 -11.12
N ASN A 13 -17.72 -17.85 -11.88
CA ASN A 13 -17.76 -16.84 -12.94
C ASN A 13 -17.70 -15.40 -12.41
N LEU A 14 -18.01 -15.14 -11.13
CA LEU A 14 -17.85 -13.80 -10.53
C LEU A 14 -16.40 -13.47 -10.19
N LEU A 15 -15.53 -14.48 -10.07
CA LEU A 15 -14.12 -14.27 -9.76
C LEU A 15 -13.44 -13.39 -10.84
N SER A 16 -13.81 -13.56 -12.12
CA SER A 16 -13.27 -12.72 -13.20
C SER A 16 -13.67 -11.26 -13.05
N SER A 17 -14.93 -10.98 -12.69
CA SER A 17 -15.41 -9.63 -12.42
C SER A 17 -14.65 -8.96 -11.27
N TYR A 18 -14.35 -9.69 -10.19
CA TYR A 18 -13.59 -9.16 -9.06
C TYR A 18 -12.12 -8.90 -9.40
N LEU A 19 -11.42 -9.89 -9.96
CA LEU A 19 -10.01 -9.75 -10.32
C LEU A 19 -9.82 -8.71 -11.43
N GLY A 20 -10.76 -8.66 -12.39
CA GLY A 20 -10.74 -7.70 -13.48
C GLY A 20 -10.97 -6.25 -13.04
N LYS A 21 -11.73 -6.03 -11.96
CA LYS A 21 -11.94 -4.71 -11.35
C LYS A 21 -10.91 -4.38 -10.26
N GLY A 22 -10.15 -5.36 -9.76
CA GLY A 22 -9.27 -5.20 -8.60
C GLY A 22 -10.02 -5.04 -7.28
N LEU A 23 -11.34 -5.28 -7.28
CA LEU A 23 -12.24 -4.96 -6.16
C LEU A 23 -13.38 -6.00 -6.08
N ILE A 24 -13.60 -6.52 -4.88
CA ILE A 24 -14.73 -7.37 -4.49
C ILE A 24 -15.89 -6.44 -4.13
N LEU A 25 -16.97 -6.52 -4.91
CA LEU A 25 -18.11 -5.62 -4.82
C LEU A 25 -19.40 -6.36 -4.47
N PRO A 26 -20.32 -5.71 -3.71
CA PRO A 26 -21.69 -6.19 -3.58
C PRO A 26 -22.35 -6.39 -4.95
N ARG A 27 -23.30 -7.34 -5.01
CA ARG A 27 -23.89 -7.82 -6.26
C ARG A 27 -24.48 -6.71 -7.13
N LYS A 28 -25.09 -5.68 -6.52
CA LYS A 28 -25.72 -4.56 -7.25
C LYS A 28 -24.77 -3.76 -8.14
N TYR A 29 -23.45 -3.82 -7.88
CA TYR A 29 -22.43 -3.11 -8.66
C TYR A 29 -21.79 -4.00 -9.76
N ILE A 30 -22.31 -5.22 -9.96
CA ILE A 30 -21.83 -6.18 -10.96
C ILE A 30 -22.91 -6.33 -12.03
N SER A 31 -22.55 -6.00 -13.27
CA SER A 31 -23.46 -5.98 -14.42
C SER A 31 -23.88 -7.38 -14.90
N GLU A 32 -23.01 -8.35 -14.74
CA GLU A 32 -23.13 -9.72 -15.20
C GLU A 32 -24.27 -10.39 -14.44
N LYS A 33 -25.23 -11.01 -15.14
CA LYS A 33 -26.39 -11.69 -14.51
C LYS A 33 -26.06 -13.12 -14.09
N ILE A 34 -25.11 -13.26 -13.16
CA ILE A 34 -24.72 -14.53 -12.54
C ILE A 34 -25.58 -14.76 -11.29
N PHE A 35 -26.22 -15.93 -11.19
CA PHE A 35 -26.95 -16.32 -9.98
C PHE A 35 -25.97 -16.94 -8.99
N ASP A 36 -26.05 -16.54 -7.72
CA ASP A 36 -25.30 -17.11 -6.60
C ASP A 36 -25.93 -16.65 -5.27
N ILE A 37 -25.34 -17.05 -4.14
CA ILE A 37 -25.82 -16.67 -2.81
C ILE A 37 -25.76 -15.15 -2.55
N GLN A 38 -24.83 -14.42 -3.19
CA GLN A 38 -24.70 -12.97 -3.01
C GLN A 38 -25.92 -12.20 -3.56
N VAL A 39 -26.71 -12.81 -4.47
CA VAL A 39 -27.99 -12.25 -4.95
C VAL A 39 -29.02 -12.08 -3.84
N SER A 40 -28.93 -12.86 -2.75
CA SER A 40 -29.84 -12.73 -1.60
C SER A 40 -29.71 -11.39 -0.87
N HIS A 41 -28.55 -10.71 -0.99
CA HIS A 41 -28.26 -9.45 -0.32
C HIS A 41 -27.47 -8.53 -1.24
N THR A 42 -28.14 -7.99 -2.26
CA THR A 42 -27.45 -7.28 -3.34
C THR A 42 -26.65 -6.05 -2.90
N ASP A 43 -26.99 -5.48 -1.75
CA ASP A 43 -26.32 -4.32 -1.15
C ASP A 43 -25.08 -4.65 -0.32
N TYR A 44 -24.87 -5.92 0.05
CA TYR A 44 -23.83 -6.35 0.99
C TYR A 44 -22.92 -7.40 0.38
N LEU A 45 -21.73 -7.56 0.96
CA LEU A 45 -20.94 -8.78 0.85
C LEU A 45 -21.38 -9.75 1.95
N LEU A 46 -21.80 -10.95 1.58
CA LEU A 46 -22.23 -11.98 2.50
C LEU A 46 -21.09 -12.96 2.78
N PHE A 47 -20.73 -13.05 4.06
CA PHE A 47 -19.74 -14.00 4.58
C PHE A 47 -20.42 -15.11 5.38
N ILE A 48 -19.83 -16.29 5.35
CA ILE A 48 -20.27 -17.46 6.12
C ILE A 48 -19.12 -18.02 6.94
N LYS A 49 -19.46 -18.84 7.94
CA LYS A 49 -18.48 -19.44 8.87
C LYS A 49 -17.75 -20.66 8.28
N GLN A 50 -18.32 -21.28 7.25
CA GLN A 50 -17.74 -22.41 6.51
C GLN A 50 -17.47 -22.00 5.07
N LYS A 51 -16.75 -22.79 4.28
CA LYS A 51 -16.48 -22.45 2.87
C LYS A 51 -17.68 -22.69 1.95
N TRP A 52 -18.51 -23.68 2.28
CA TRP A 52 -19.53 -24.19 1.37
C TRP A 52 -20.91 -24.21 2.02
N LEU A 53 -21.94 -23.95 1.21
CA LEU A 53 -23.35 -24.05 1.58
C LEU A 53 -23.97 -25.29 0.97
N SER A 54 -24.92 -25.90 1.67
CA SER A 54 -25.84 -26.90 1.12
C SER A 54 -27.05 -26.23 0.46
N GLY A 55 -27.74 -26.97 -0.40
CA GLY A 55 -28.93 -26.50 -1.14
C GLY A 55 -28.66 -26.05 -2.57
N ASP A 56 -29.65 -25.40 -3.18
CA ASP A 56 -29.69 -25.07 -4.62
C ASP A 56 -28.87 -23.82 -5.02
N TYR A 57 -28.09 -23.25 -4.10
CA TYR A 57 -27.24 -22.09 -4.40
C TYR A 57 -25.98 -22.53 -5.14
N THR A 58 -25.68 -21.91 -6.28
CA THR A 58 -24.40 -22.14 -6.97
C THR A 58 -23.28 -21.43 -6.22
N ASN A 59 -22.41 -22.19 -5.56
CA ASN A 59 -21.25 -21.74 -4.78
C ASN A 59 -20.02 -22.62 -5.05
N ASP A 60 -19.65 -22.78 -6.32
CA ASP A 60 -18.55 -23.62 -6.78
C ASP A 60 -17.15 -23.01 -6.55
N CYS A 61 -17.10 -21.77 -6.03
CA CYS A 61 -15.90 -21.07 -5.62
C CYS A 61 -16.12 -20.37 -4.25
N CYS A 62 -15.07 -20.30 -3.43
CA CYS A 62 -15.11 -19.57 -2.17
C CYS A 62 -13.82 -18.76 -1.99
N LEU A 63 -13.94 -17.49 -1.61
CA LEU A 63 -12.81 -16.64 -1.27
C LEU A 63 -12.60 -16.64 0.24
N GLU A 64 -11.39 -16.96 0.68
CA GLU A 64 -10.95 -16.69 2.04
C GLU A 64 -10.39 -15.28 2.08
N VAL A 65 -11.03 -14.40 2.85
CA VAL A 65 -10.66 -12.99 2.94
C VAL A 65 -10.28 -12.58 4.35
N VAL A 66 -9.35 -11.63 4.45
CA VAL A 66 -8.89 -11.06 5.71
C VAL A 66 -9.49 -9.67 5.92
N LEU A 67 -10.26 -9.52 7.00
CA LEU A 67 -10.86 -8.24 7.41
C LEU A 67 -10.03 -7.52 8.47
N THR A 68 -10.07 -6.20 8.42
CA THR A 68 -9.55 -5.35 9.50
C THR A 68 -10.48 -5.33 10.70
N GLN A 69 -9.96 -4.92 11.85
CA GLN A 69 -10.77 -4.79 13.07
C GLN A 69 -11.97 -3.84 12.88
N ALA A 70 -11.77 -2.70 12.21
CA ALA A 70 -12.84 -1.75 11.93
C ALA A 70 -13.94 -2.34 11.01
N GLU A 71 -13.56 -3.17 10.04
CA GLU A 71 -14.52 -3.86 9.17
C GLU A 71 -15.33 -4.90 9.96
N ILE A 72 -14.68 -5.65 10.86
CA ILE A 72 -15.35 -6.64 11.73
C ILE A 72 -16.37 -5.96 12.64
N GLU A 73 -15.99 -4.83 13.25
CA GLU A 73 -16.87 -4.03 14.09
C GLU A 73 -18.07 -3.47 13.31
N SER A 74 -17.93 -3.30 11.99
CA SER A 74 -19.01 -2.85 11.10
C SER A 74 -19.92 -3.98 10.58
N LEU A 75 -19.57 -5.25 10.83
CA LEU A 75 -20.36 -6.38 10.34
C LEU A 75 -21.73 -6.44 11.01
N LEU A 76 -22.75 -6.68 10.19
CA LEU A 76 -24.06 -7.10 10.68
C LEU A 76 -24.02 -8.61 10.88
N ALA A 77 -23.74 -9.04 12.11
CA ALA A 77 -23.72 -10.45 12.47
C ALA A 77 -25.15 -11.02 12.54
N LEU A 78 -25.36 -12.13 11.84
CA LEU A 78 -26.57 -12.95 11.88
C LEU A 78 -26.16 -14.38 12.31
N GLU A 79 -27.13 -15.25 12.63
CA GLU A 79 -26.82 -16.55 13.25
C GLU A 79 -25.81 -17.39 12.44
N SER A 80 -26.02 -17.46 11.11
CA SER A 80 -25.24 -18.31 10.20
C SER A 80 -24.33 -17.54 9.22
N PHE A 81 -24.45 -16.22 9.13
CA PHE A 81 -23.71 -15.39 8.18
C PHE A 81 -23.46 -13.98 8.74
N ALA A 82 -22.53 -13.27 8.12
CA ALA A 82 -22.23 -11.87 8.43
C ALA A 82 -22.33 -11.03 7.15
N LEU A 83 -22.84 -9.81 7.27
CA LEU A 83 -22.99 -8.90 6.13
C LEU A 83 -22.07 -7.68 6.30
N LEU A 84 -21.32 -7.37 5.25
CA LEU A 84 -20.49 -6.16 5.15
C LEU A 84 -21.09 -5.19 4.13
N ASN A 85 -21.35 -3.96 4.57
CA ASN A 85 -21.86 -2.87 3.74
C ASN A 85 -20.71 -2.05 3.13
N ASN A 86 -19.76 -2.74 2.50
CA ASN A 86 -18.61 -2.12 1.87
C ASN A 86 -18.04 -3.04 0.77
N ALA A 87 -17.11 -2.52 -0.02
CA ALA A 87 -16.27 -3.30 -0.91
C ALA A 87 -15.04 -3.83 -0.18
N LEU A 88 -14.29 -4.74 -0.80
CA LEU A 88 -12.96 -5.15 -0.35
C LEU A 88 -11.99 -5.20 -1.54
N PRO A 89 -10.74 -4.77 -1.40
CA PRO A 89 -9.77 -4.92 -2.49
C PRO A 89 -9.37 -6.38 -2.65
N ILE A 90 -8.98 -6.79 -3.87
CA ILE A 90 -8.53 -8.18 -4.11
C ILE A 90 -7.25 -8.54 -3.35
N SER A 91 -6.51 -7.54 -2.84
CA SER A 91 -5.42 -7.72 -1.88
C SER A 91 -5.84 -8.40 -0.58
N ARG A 92 -7.15 -8.49 -0.27
CA ARG A 92 -7.64 -9.22 0.91
C ARG A 92 -7.86 -10.70 0.69
N ILE A 93 -7.76 -11.18 -0.54
CA ILE A 93 -7.91 -12.60 -0.85
C ILE A 93 -6.66 -13.34 -0.38
N LYS A 94 -6.82 -14.15 0.66
CA LYS A 94 -5.79 -15.01 1.22
C LYS A 94 -5.70 -16.35 0.49
N LYS A 95 -6.86 -16.95 0.19
CA LYS A 95 -6.97 -18.20 -0.58
C LYS A 95 -8.23 -18.21 -1.43
N ILE A 96 -8.19 -18.98 -2.52
CA ILE A 96 -9.33 -19.24 -3.41
C ILE A 96 -9.56 -20.74 -3.43
N TYR A 97 -10.74 -21.18 -3.00
CA TYR A 97 -11.12 -22.58 -2.99
C TYR A 97 -12.08 -22.89 -4.14
N PHE A 98 -11.89 -24.03 -4.79
CA PHE A 98 -12.82 -24.61 -5.76
C PHE A 98 -13.28 -25.98 -5.28
N LYS A 99 -14.52 -26.35 -5.60
CA LYS A 99 -15.06 -27.68 -5.25
C LYS A 99 -14.39 -28.83 -6.02
N ASN A 100 -13.88 -28.58 -7.23
CA ASN A 100 -13.24 -29.59 -8.05
C ASN A 100 -12.22 -28.98 -9.04
N GLU A 101 -11.31 -29.82 -9.53
CA GLU A 101 -10.22 -29.42 -10.43
C GLU A 101 -10.72 -28.97 -11.82
N ASP A 102 -11.82 -29.52 -12.34
CA ASP A 102 -12.33 -29.13 -13.64
C ASP A 102 -12.89 -27.70 -13.64
N GLN A 103 -13.62 -27.33 -12.58
CA GLN A 103 -14.15 -25.98 -12.40
C GLN A 103 -13.02 -24.98 -12.20
N LYS A 104 -12.03 -25.33 -11.37
CA LYS A 104 -10.80 -24.56 -11.21
C LYS A 104 -10.15 -24.33 -12.57
N ARG A 105 -9.82 -25.39 -13.33
CA ARG A 105 -9.14 -25.28 -14.64
C ARG A 105 -9.88 -24.35 -15.60
N LYS A 106 -11.21 -24.53 -15.75
CA LYS A 106 -12.04 -23.70 -16.64
C LYS A 106 -12.06 -22.24 -16.21
N THR A 107 -12.25 -21.99 -14.91
CA THR A 107 -12.32 -20.63 -14.36
C THR A 107 -10.98 -19.91 -14.52
N LEU A 108 -9.87 -20.56 -14.17
CA LEU A 108 -8.53 -20.01 -14.31
C LEU A 108 -8.21 -19.67 -15.76
N TYR A 109 -8.53 -20.58 -16.70
CA TYR A 109 -8.32 -20.35 -18.13
C TYR A 109 -9.09 -19.12 -18.64
N ASN A 110 -10.37 -18.98 -18.24
CA ASN A 110 -11.20 -17.85 -18.66
C ASN A 110 -10.63 -16.52 -18.15
N ILE A 111 -10.22 -16.46 -16.88
CA ILE A 111 -9.63 -15.26 -16.29
C ILE A 111 -8.32 -14.90 -16.98
N GLN A 112 -7.44 -15.88 -17.19
CA GLN A 112 -6.14 -15.69 -17.82
C GLN A 112 -6.22 -15.34 -19.31
N SER A 113 -7.36 -15.59 -19.96
CA SER A 113 -7.60 -15.23 -21.37
C SER A 113 -7.87 -13.74 -21.59
N GLY A 114 -8.12 -12.96 -20.54
CA GLY A 114 -8.23 -11.51 -20.70
C GLY A 114 -8.61 -10.71 -19.46
N ASP A 115 -9.32 -11.28 -18.49
CA ASP A 115 -9.92 -10.48 -17.42
C ASP A 115 -8.92 -10.11 -16.32
N GLY A 116 -7.97 -10.98 -16.02
CA GLY A 116 -7.01 -10.74 -14.95
C GLY A 116 -5.93 -11.80 -14.83
N PHE A 117 -5.31 -11.81 -13.65
CA PHE A 117 -4.40 -12.86 -13.23
C PHE A 117 -4.92 -13.49 -11.95
N VAL A 118 -4.68 -14.79 -11.80
CA VAL A 118 -5.02 -15.51 -10.59
C VAL A 118 -3.72 -15.82 -9.84
N PRO A 119 -3.57 -15.37 -8.58
CA PRO A 119 -2.41 -15.67 -7.77
C PRO A 119 -2.27 -17.17 -7.47
N ASN A 120 -1.06 -17.60 -7.10
CA ASN A 120 -0.76 -18.98 -6.67
C ASN A 120 -1.26 -19.26 -5.23
N ILE A 121 -2.53 -18.96 -4.96
CA ILE A 121 -3.22 -19.17 -3.67
C ILE A 121 -4.52 -19.96 -3.89
N VAL A 122 -4.56 -20.77 -4.95
CA VAL A 122 -5.74 -21.51 -5.41
C VAL A 122 -5.63 -22.97 -4.98
N GLU A 123 -6.67 -23.48 -4.32
CA GLU A 123 -6.75 -24.86 -3.84
C GLU A 123 -8.07 -25.51 -4.28
N VAL A 124 -8.06 -26.83 -4.45
CA VAL A 124 -9.28 -27.63 -4.53
C VAL A 124 -9.58 -28.20 -3.17
N ASP A 125 -10.82 -27.99 -2.73
CA ASP A 125 -11.30 -28.47 -1.44
C ASP A 125 -12.42 -29.47 -1.70
N ASN A 126 -12.12 -30.76 -1.51
CA ASN A 126 -13.06 -31.85 -1.63
C ASN A 126 -13.93 -31.95 -0.36
N ALA A 127 -14.54 -30.84 0.04
CA ALA A 127 -15.19 -30.74 1.34
C ALA A 127 -16.35 -31.73 1.49
N GLU A 128 -16.41 -32.35 2.68
CA GLU A 128 -17.48 -33.25 3.09
C GLU A 128 -18.56 -32.54 3.94
N SER A 129 -18.27 -31.32 4.40
CA SER A 129 -19.14 -30.53 5.28
C SER A 129 -19.71 -29.29 4.58
N PHE A 130 -21.02 -29.09 4.69
CA PHE A 130 -21.74 -27.98 4.11
C PHE A 130 -22.57 -27.28 5.19
N LEU A 131 -22.61 -25.95 5.14
CA LEU A 131 -23.47 -25.16 6.01
C LEU A 131 -24.89 -25.09 5.43
N GLU A 132 -25.86 -25.57 6.20
CA GLU A 132 -27.27 -25.45 5.85
C GLU A 132 -27.83 -24.11 6.32
N ILE A 133 -28.34 -23.31 5.38
CA ILE A 133 -28.95 -22.02 5.69
C ILE A 133 -30.47 -22.16 5.59
N LYS A 134 -31.15 -22.05 6.73
CA LYS A 134 -32.61 -21.85 6.76
C LYS A 134 -32.92 -20.44 6.26
N GLN A 135 -34.02 -20.30 5.51
CA GLN A 135 -34.46 -19.08 4.80
C GLN A 135 -33.82 -17.76 5.26
N ILE A 136 -33.18 -17.10 4.31
CA ILE A 136 -32.50 -15.83 4.50
C ILE A 136 -33.55 -14.72 4.53
N THR A 137 -34.02 -14.36 5.72
CA THR A 137 -34.86 -13.16 5.91
C THR A 137 -34.05 -12.09 6.64
N THR A 138 -33.70 -11.01 5.94
CA THR A 138 -33.12 -9.82 6.57
C THR A 138 -34.21 -8.83 6.93
N SER A 139 -34.43 -8.62 8.23
CA SER A 139 -35.38 -7.65 8.78
C SER A 139 -34.73 -6.32 9.21
N LYS A 140 -33.42 -6.16 9.02
CA LYS A 140 -32.69 -4.91 9.35
C LYS A 140 -32.09 -4.27 8.11
N ALA A 141 -32.84 -3.36 7.49
CA ALA A 141 -32.30 -2.41 6.53
C ALA A 141 -31.46 -1.38 7.29
N GLY A 142 -30.13 -1.53 7.26
CA GLY A 142 -29.21 -0.47 7.67
C GLY A 142 -29.09 0.61 6.58
N ASN A 143 -28.48 1.74 6.89
CA ASN A 143 -28.13 2.74 5.86
C ASN A 143 -27.12 2.12 4.89
N VAL A 144 -27.54 1.89 3.65
CA VAL A 144 -26.70 1.29 2.61
C VAL A 144 -25.73 2.33 2.05
N ASN A 145 -24.44 2.01 2.02
CA ASN A 145 -23.42 2.91 1.49
C ASN A 145 -23.48 2.91 -0.05
N ASN A 146 -23.47 4.11 -0.66
CA ASN A 146 -23.27 4.24 -2.09
C ASN A 146 -21.78 4.20 -2.41
N LEU A 147 -21.31 3.07 -2.94
CA LEU A 147 -19.91 2.80 -3.23
C LEU A 147 -19.51 3.25 -4.64
N SER A 148 -20.43 3.83 -5.42
CA SER A 148 -20.20 4.12 -6.84
C SER A 148 -19.03 5.08 -7.07
N GLU A 149 -18.97 6.17 -6.29
CA GLU A 149 -17.91 7.16 -6.43
C GLU A 149 -16.56 6.61 -5.95
N ASN A 150 -16.51 5.95 -4.79
CA ASN A 150 -15.29 5.32 -4.29
C ASN A 150 -14.76 4.24 -5.25
N SER A 151 -15.64 3.41 -5.79
CA SER A 151 -15.30 2.39 -6.79
C SER A 151 -14.77 3.00 -8.08
N LYS A 152 -15.36 4.13 -8.50
CA LYS A 152 -14.89 4.88 -9.67
C LYS A 152 -13.50 5.46 -9.44
N ILE A 153 -13.27 6.14 -8.31
CA ILE A 153 -11.96 6.70 -7.96
C ILE A 153 -10.90 5.59 -7.87
N PHE A 154 -11.21 4.47 -7.21
CA PHE A 154 -10.34 3.30 -7.12
C PHE A 154 -9.96 2.78 -8.52
N ASN A 155 -10.97 2.56 -9.37
CA ASN A 155 -10.78 2.07 -10.74
C ASN A 155 -9.88 3.02 -11.55
N GLN A 156 -10.07 4.33 -11.44
CA GLN A 156 -9.27 5.34 -12.14
C GLN A 156 -7.81 5.35 -11.67
N ILE A 157 -7.57 5.47 -10.36
CA ILE A 157 -6.21 5.55 -9.82
C ILE A 157 -5.44 4.26 -10.10
N LEU A 158 -6.05 3.10 -9.87
CA LEU A 158 -5.42 1.81 -10.13
C LEU A 158 -5.12 1.62 -11.62
N GLY A 159 -6.01 2.11 -12.50
CA GLY A 159 -5.81 2.10 -13.95
C GLY A 159 -4.63 2.98 -14.38
N GLY A 160 -4.51 4.18 -13.82
CA GLY A 160 -3.38 5.08 -14.06
C GLY A 160 -2.04 4.46 -13.65
N LEU A 161 -1.99 3.86 -12.45
CA LEU A 161 -0.79 3.15 -11.98
C LEU A 161 -0.48 1.92 -12.85
N ALA A 162 -1.48 1.13 -13.23
CA ALA A 162 -1.32 -0.06 -14.06
C ALA A 162 -0.74 0.28 -15.45
N ALA A 163 -1.22 1.34 -16.08
CA ALA A 163 -0.68 1.82 -17.35
C ALA A 163 0.72 2.43 -17.19
N MET A 164 0.93 3.26 -16.17
CA MET A 164 2.24 3.86 -15.88
C MET A 164 3.31 2.79 -15.61
N LYS A 165 2.96 1.69 -14.94
CA LYS A 165 3.86 0.55 -14.68
C LYS A 165 4.57 0.05 -15.96
N LEU A 166 3.88 0.06 -17.10
CA LEU A 166 4.43 -0.41 -18.37
C LEU A 166 5.43 0.56 -19.02
N SER A 167 5.54 1.80 -18.53
CA SER A 167 6.49 2.80 -19.04
C SER A 167 7.94 2.30 -19.06
N GLY A 168 8.37 1.51 -18.06
CA GLY A 168 9.72 0.95 -18.01
C GLY A 168 10.04 0.03 -19.20
N LYS A 169 9.04 -0.74 -19.68
CA LYS A 169 9.16 -1.58 -20.88
C LYS A 169 9.07 -0.77 -22.17
N ILE A 170 8.25 0.28 -22.18
CA ILE A 170 7.98 1.11 -23.36
C ILE A 170 9.18 2.00 -23.68
N LEU A 171 9.79 2.59 -22.66
CA LEU A 171 10.88 3.54 -22.80
C LEU A 171 12.22 2.79 -22.89
N LYS A 172 12.72 2.64 -24.13
CA LYS A 172 14.01 1.99 -24.44
C LYS A 172 15.19 2.55 -23.64
N GLU A 173 15.11 3.83 -23.25
CA GLU A 173 16.14 4.53 -22.48
C GLU A 173 16.29 4.01 -21.04
N TYR A 174 15.25 3.38 -20.48
CA TYR A 174 15.22 3.00 -19.06
C TYR A 174 15.67 1.55 -18.81
N ASN A 175 15.62 0.66 -19.82
CA ASN A 175 15.88 -0.78 -19.67
C ASN A 175 15.33 -1.40 -18.35
N SER A 176 14.19 -0.88 -17.86
CA SER A 176 13.73 -1.05 -16.48
C SER A 176 12.38 -1.76 -16.44
N ASN A 177 12.12 -2.48 -15.37
CA ASN A 177 10.79 -3.05 -15.12
C ASN A 177 9.78 -2.03 -14.58
N TYR A 178 10.23 -0.91 -14.00
CA TYR A 178 9.39 0.16 -13.46
C TYR A 178 10.01 1.53 -13.70
N SER A 179 9.19 2.58 -13.76
CA SER A 179 9.69 3.96 -13.75
C SER A 179 9.90 4.49 -12.34
N GLU A 180 10.82 5.44 -12.17
CA GLU A 180 10.97 6.17 -10.90
C GLU A 180 9.68 6.89 -10.52
N ASN A 181 8.99 7.51 -11.49
CA ASN A 181 7.74 8.23 -11.27
C ASN A 181 6.59 7.30 -10.86
N TYR A 182 6.62 6.00 -11.23
CA TYR A 182 5.69 5.01 -10.68
C TYR A 182 5.86 4.91 -9.16
N PHE A 183 7.09 4.73 -8.69
CA PHE A 183 7.38 4.68 -7.26
C PHE A 183 7.16 6.01 -6.55
N ALA A 184 7.49 7.14 -7.19
CA ALA A 184 7.18 8.47 -6.66
C ALA A 184 5.67 8.67 -6.47
N THR A 185 4.88 8.23 -7.45
CA THR A 185 3.42 8.35 -7.44
C THR A 185 2.81 7.42 -6.38
N LEU A 186 3.25 6.18 -6.31
CA LEU A 186 2.76 5.25 -5.30
C LEU A 186 3.24 5.60 -3.88
N GLY A 187 4.49 6.06 -3.74
CA GLY A 187 5.06 6.54 -2.49
C GLY A 187 4.38 7.80 -1.95
N SER A 188 3.67 8.54 -2.80
CA SER A 188 2.84 9.67 -2.33
C SER A 188 1.61 9.22 -1.53
N ILE A 189 1.23 7.95 -1.60
CA ILE A 189 0.10 7.36 -0.85
C ILE A 189 0.51 6.20 0.09
N ASN A 190 1.77 5.78 0.04
CA ASN A 190 2.31 4.71 0.88
C ASN A 190 3.73 5.03 1.36
N SER A 191 3.92 5.15 2.67
CA SER A 191 5.19 5.57 3.29
C SER A 191 6.29 4.50 3.14
N VAL A 192 5.95 3.22 3.18
CA VAL A 192 6.91 2.12 3.04
C VAL A 192 7.56 2.16 1.67
N ILE A 193 6.74 2.29 0.62
CA ILE A 193 7.20 2.39 -0.76
C ILE A 193 8.00 3.68 -0.98
N LYS A 194 7.59 4.78 -0.35
CA LYS A 194 8.36 6.04 -0.37
C LYS A 194 9.75 5.86 0.23
N ASN A 195 9.85 5.24 1.40
CA ASN A 195 11.12 5.02 2.09
C ASN A 195 12.05 4.10 1.28
N ASP A 196 11.51 3.02 0.70
CA ASP A 196 12.28 2.13 -0.17
C ASP A 196 12.75 2.85 -1.43
N ALA A 197 11.92 3.70 -2.03
CA ALA A 197 12.28 4.51 -3.19
C ALA A 197 13.36 5.56 -2.84
N GLU A 198 13.26 6.21 -1.68
CA GLU A 198 14.29 7.14 -1.17
C GLU A 198 15.61 6.43 -0.91
N PHE A 199 15.57 5.25 -0.30
CA PHE A 199 16.75 4.41 -0.09
C PHE A 199 17.41 3.98 -1.41
N ALA A 200 16.57 3.69 -2.41
CA ALA A 200 17.01 3.43 -3.78
C ALA A 200 17.44 4.71 -4.54
N GLN A 201 17.37 5.89 -3.91
CA GLN A 201 17.70 7.20 -4.46
C GLN A 201 16.84 7.62 -5.66
N PHE A 202 15.61 7.11 -5.76
CA PHE A 202 14.65 7.55 -6.76
C PHE A 202 14.07 8.91 -6.40
N SER A 203 13.67 9.66 -7.42
CA SER A 203 12.89 10.88 -7.20
C SER A 203 11.60 10.55 -6.45
N THR A 204 11.30 11.30 -5.39
CA THR A 204 10.05 11.18 -4.64
C THR A 204 8.97 12.14 -5.16
N LYS A 205 9.32 13.01 -6.09
CA LYS A 205 8.40 13.99 -6.66
C LYS A 205 7.63 13.36 -7.81
N SER A 206 6.40 12.96 -7.54
CA SER A 206 5.47 12.52 -8.57
C SER A 206 5.02 13.68 -9.46
N SER A 207 4.94 13.42 -10.76
CA SER A 207 4.34 14.33 -11.75
C SER A 207 2.81 14.34 -11.72
N VAL A 208 2.17 13.35 -11.09
CA VAL A 208 0.71 13.09 -11.20
C VAL A 208 0.00 12.91 -9.86
N ALA A 209 0.71 12.79 -8.73
CA ALA A 209 0.11 12.56 -7.42
C ALA A 209 -0.97 13.60 -7.04
N ASN A 210 -0.73 14.87 -7.40
CA ASN A 210 -1.68 15.97 -7.14
C ASN A 210 -3.03 15.82 -7.86
N ILE A 211 -3.18 14.89 -8.82
CA ILE A 211 -4.46 14.58 -9.47
C ILE A 211 -5.44 13.96 -8.47
N PHE A 212 -4.93 13.14 -7.54
CA PHE A 212 -5.73 12.34 -6.63
C PHE A 212 -5.41 12.58 -5.14
N ILE A 213 -4.33 13.29 -4.82
CA ILE A 213 -4.04 13.79 -3.47
C ILE A 213 -4.44 15.26 -3.39
N SER A 214 -5.55 15.54 -2.73
CA SER A 214 -6.05 16.89 -2.54
C SER A 214 -5.25 17.63 -1.46
N ASN A 215 -4.11 18.24 -1.82
CA ASN A 215 -3.46 19.27 -0.99
C ASN A 215 -2.99 20.48 -1.82
N LYS A 216 -3.91 21.44 -1.90
CA LYS A 216 -3.85 22.91 -2.04
C LYS A 216 -2.76 23.69 -2.79
N GLU A 217 -1.65 23.17 -3.32
CA GLU A 217 -0.61 24.08 -3.87
C GLU A 217 -0.23 23.91 -5.35
N GLN A 218 -0.75 22.89 -6.05
CA GLN A 218 -0.72 22.84 -7.51
C GLN A 218 -2.04 22.25 -8.03
N GLN A 219 -3.08 23.07 -8.04
CA GLN A 219 -4.38 22.67 -8.59
C GLN A 219 -4.24 22.46 -10.10
N TRP A 220 -4.33 21.20 -10.50
CA TRP A 220 -4.65 20.85 -11.88
C TRP A 220 -5.93 21.60 -12.29
N ASN A 221 -5.99 22.00 -13.56
CA ASN A 221 -7.15 22.73 -14.07
C ASN A 221 -8.43 21.92 -13.81
N ILE A 222 -9.40 22.50 -13.09
CA ILE A 222 -10.63 21.81 -12.67
C ILE A 222 -11.41 21.27 -13.87
N ASP A 223 -11.46 22.01 -14.99
CA ASP A 223 -12.15 21.56 -16.20
C ASP A 223 -11.45 20.36 -16.82
N PHE A 224 -10.11 20.35 -16.81
CA PHE A 224 -9.33 19.21 -17.28
C PHE A 224 -9.56 17.97 -16.40
N LEU A 225 -9.59 18.13 -15.07
CA LEU A 225 -9.91 17.04 -14.15
C LEU A 225 -11.33 16.51 -14.37
N GLN A 226 -12.30 17.39 -14.67
CA GLN A 226 -13.66 16.97 -15.02
C GLN A 226 -13.68 16.14 -16.30
N ILE A 227 -12.91 16.52 -17.32
CA ILE A 227 -12.76 15.74 -18.55
C ILE A 227 -12.16 14.36 -18.24
N LEU A 228 -11.06 14.29 -17.48
CA LEU A 228 -10.45 13.02 -17.11
C LEU A 228 -11.42 12.11 -16.34
N LYS A 229 -12.24 12.68 -15.46
CA LYS A 229 -13.21 11.93 -14.65
C LYS A 229 -14.52 11.61 -15.38
N SER A 230 -14.71 12.09 -16.60
CA SER A 230 -15.89 11.79 -17.41
C SER A 230 -15.94 10.31 -17.83
N ASP A 231 -17.12 9.82 -18.21
CA ASP A 231 -17.28 8.44 -18.68
C ASP A 231 -16.64 8.27 -20.07
N PRO A 232 -15.68 7.36 -20.25
CA PRO A 232 -15.05 7.10 -21.55
C PRO A 232 -16.02 6.62 -22.63
N LYS A 233 -17.22 6.11 -22.27
CA LYS A 233 -18.22 5.61 -23.23
C LYS A 233 -19.08 6.71 -23.87
N GLY A 234 -19.11 7.92 -23.29
CA GLY A 234 -19.90 9.06 -23.79
C GLY A 234 -19.18 9.83 -24.90
N GLU A 235 -18.96 9.22 -26.07
CA GLU A 235 -18.05 9.75 -27.09
C GLU A 235 -18.39 11.17 -27.59
N ASN A 236 -19.65 11.45 -27.93
CA ASN A 236 -20.07 12.77 -28.43
C ASN A 236 -19.92 13.87 -27.36
N ASP A 237 -20.16 13.54 -26.09
CA ASP A 237 -19.99 14.47 -24.99
C ASP A 237 -18.52 14.75 -24.71
N PHE A 238 -17.65 13.73 -24.83
CA PHE A 238 -16.21 13.87 -24.60
C PHE A 238 -15.56 14.84 -25.60
N TYR A 239 -15.83 14.70 -26.90
CA TYR A 239 -15.30 15.64 -27.91
C TYR A 239 -15.73 17.09 -27.63
N ALA A 240 -17.00 17.30 -27.29
CA ALA A 240 -17.53 18.62 -26.97
C ALA A 240 -16.88 19.21 -25.71
N MET A 241 -16.64 18.39 -24.67
CA MET A 241 -15.94 18.82 -23.47
C MET A 241 -14.49 19.25 -23.77
N VAL A 242 -13.76 18.46 -24.57
CA VAL A 242 -12.38 18.77 -24.96
C VAL A 242 -12.31 20.02 -25.84
N GLU A 243 -13.23 20.19 -26.80
CA GLU A 243 -13.30 21.39 -27.63
C GLU A 243 -13.61 22.64 -26.79
N LYS A 244 -14.57 22.54 -25.85
CA LYS A 244 -14.91 23.63 -24.92
C LYS A 244 -13.71 24.02 -24.05
N TYR A 245 -12.98 23.04 -23.54
CA TYR A 245 -11.76 23.27 -22.76
C TYR A 245 -10.68 23.95 -23.61
N ALA A 246 -10.41 23.43 -24.81
CA ALA A 246 -9.40 23.99 -25.72
C ALA A 246 -9.70 25.45 -26.10
N LYS A 247 -10.97 25.79 -26.33
CA LYS A 247 -11.42 27.19 -26.53
C LYS A 247 -11.18 28.05 -25.29
N LYS A 248 -11.50 27.54 -24.09
CA LYS A 248 -11.34 28.27 -22.81
C LYS A 248 -9.89 28.64 -22.53
N ILE A 249 -8.95 27.75 -22.84
CA ILE A 249 -7.50 27.98 -22.64
C ILE A 249 -6.82 28.61 -23.87
N SER A 250 -7.58 29.01 -24.89
CA SER A 250 -7.07 29.58 -26.14
C SER A 250 -6.01 28.70 -26.82
N ASN A 251 -6.14 27.37 -26.75
CA ASN A 251 -5.19 26.43 -27.32
C ASN A 251 -5.55 26.05 -28.76
N ASN A 252 -5.03 26.85 -29.70
CA ASN A 252 -5.24 26.64 -31.14
C ASN A 252 -4.64 25.34 -31.67
N GLU A 253 -3.57 24.82 -31.05
CA GLU A 253 -2.92 23.56 -31.44
C GLU A 253 -3.86 22.38 -31.18
N LEU A 254 -4.42 22.29 -29.97
CA LEU A 254 -5.40 21.27 -29.62
C LEU A 254 -6.68 21.40 -30.46
N LEU A 255 -7.16 22.62 -30.71
CA LEU A 255 -8.31 22.86 -31.60
C LEU A 255 -8.05 22.38 -33.03
N SER A 256 -6.85 22.60 -33.56
CA SER A 256 -6.46 22.12 -34.89
C SER A 256 -6.32 20.61 -34.93
N ALA A 257 -5.81 19.98 -33.86
CA ALA A 257 -5.71 18.54 -33.72
C ALA A 257 -7.10 17.88 -33.74
N ILE A 258 -8.07 18.46 -33.03
CA ILE A 258 -9.48 18.00 -33.00
C ILE A 258 -10.12 18.07 -34.39
N LYS A 259 -9.91 19.17 -35.12
CA LYS A 259 -10.55 19.42 -36.44
C LYS A 259 -9.99 18.59 -37.59
N SER A 260 -8.83 17.96 -37.40
CA SER A 260 -8.20 17.15 -38.46
C SER A 260 -8.98 15.85 -38.70
N SER A 261 -9.78 15.81 -39.78
CA SER A 261 -10.64 14.68 -40.18
C SER A 261 -9.87 13.34 -40.35
N LEU A 262 -8.55 13.41 -40.52
CA LEU A 262 -7.64 12.29 -40.80
C LEU A 262 -6.85 11.79 -39.58
N GLY A 263 -7.02 12.40 -38.41
CA GLY A 263 -6.36 12.01 -37.16
C GLY A 263 -5.28 12.99 -36.71
N ILE A 264 -5.05 13.00 -35.40
CA ILE A 264 -4.21 13.98 -34.71
C ILE A 264 -2.78 13.98 -35.25
N LYS A 265 -2.33 15.16 -35.67
CA LYS A 265 -0.96 15.49 -36.04
C LYS A 265 -0.16 15.90 -34.80
N TRP A 266 0.74 15.03 -34.35
CA TRP A 266 1.50 15.21 -33.10
C TRP A 266 2.48 16.39 -33.15
N ASP A 267 2.97 16.71 -34.35
CA ASP A 267 3.88 17.82 -34.65
C ASP A 267 3.29 19.20 -34.34
N ILE A 268 1.97 19.31 -34.24
CA ILE A 268 1.29 20.56 -33.93
C ILE A 268 1.26 20.82 -32.42
N LEU A 269 1.41 19.79 -31.58
CA LEU A 269 1.32 19.92 -30.12
C LEU A 269 2.70 20.23 -29.52
N LYS A 270 2.79 21.29 -28.71
CA LYS A 270 4.00 21.59 -27.96
C LYS A 270 4.34 20.51 -26.93
N GLU A 271 5.62 20.08 -26.91
CA GLU A 271 6.15 19.12 -25.93
C GLU A 271 5.93 19.59 -24.49
N THR A 272 5.84 20.89 -24.20
CA THR A 272 5.66 21.42 -22.84
C THR A 272 4.24 21.27 -22.27
N ASP A 273 3.21 21.07 -23.09
CA ASP A 273 1.81 21.01 -22.64
C ASP A 273 1.30 19.57 -22.45
N SER A 274 1.49 19.01 -21.25
CA SER A 274 1.05 17.64 -20.94
C SER A 274 -0.47 17.45 -21.03
N TYR A 275 -1.26 18.50 -20.78
CA TYR A 275 -2.72 18.40 -20.77
C TYR A 275 -3.24 18.21 -22.18
N SER A 276 -2.81 19.06 -23.11
CA SER A 276 -3.26 18.95 -24.50
C SER A 276 -2.78 17.68 -25.18
N ILE A 277 -1.56 17.22 -24.87
CA ILE A 277 -1.08 15.92 -25.35
C ILE A 277 -1.94 14.79 -24.79
N ALA A 278 -2.25 14.80 -23.49
CA ALA A 278 -3.11 13.78 -22.90
C ALA A 278 -4.51 13.77 -23.51
N LEU A 279 -5.15 14.93 -23.67
CA LEU A 279 -6.48 15.01 -24.31
C LEU A 279 -6.42 14.54 -25.76
N ALA A 280 -5.37 14.89 -26.50
CA ALA A 280 -5.15 14.37 -27.84
C ALA A 280 -5.03 12.83 -27.86
N LEU A 281 -4.31 12.23 -26.92
CA LEU A 281 -4.26 10.76 -26.80
C LEU A 281 -5.66 10.17 -26.57
N LEU A 282 -6.43 10.73 -25.64
CA LEU A 282 -7.78 10.25 -25.30
C LEU A 282 -8.78 10.39 -26.46
N LEU A 283 -8.60 11.39 -27.33
CA LEU A 283 -9.41 11.54 -28.54
C LEU A 283 -9.09 10.47 -29.60
N ARG A 284 -7.85 9.96 -29.64
CA ARG A 284 -7.38 9.04 -30.69
C ARG A 284 -7.42 7.58 -30.28
N TYR A 285 -7.15 7.27 -29.03
CA TYR A 285 -6.95 5.90 -28.53
C TYR A 285 -7.97 5.52 -27.47
N GLY A 286 -8.36 4.24 -27.49
CA GLY A 286 -9.17 3.56 -26.48
C GLY A 286 -10.53 3.12 -27.01
N SER A 287 -11.45 2.78 -26.09
CA SER A 287 -12.74 2.17 -26.45
C SER A 287 -13.59 3.09 -27.32
N GLY A 288 -14.14 2.55 -28.43
CA GLY A 288 -14.94 3.32 -29.38
C GLY A 288 -14.12 4.27 -30.28
N LYS A 289 -12.79 4.30 -30.16
CA LYS A 289 -11.92 5.14 -30.98
C LYS A 289 -11.33 4.39 -32.17
N ARG A 290 -10.66 5.13 -33.06
CA ARG A 290 -10.00 4.59 -34.26
C ARG A 290 -8.85 3.62 -33.94
N LYS A 291 -8.25 3.73 -32.76
CA LYS A 291 -7.09 2.94 -32.33
C LYS A 291 -7.28 2.42 -30.91
N GLY A 292 -6.83 1.20 -30.65
CA GLY A 292 -6.91 0.55 -29.34
C GLY A 292 -5.76 0.92 -28.40
N THR A 293 -5.75 0.29 -27.22
CA THR A 293 -4.66 0.43 -26.23
C THR A 293 -3.33 -0.13 -26.74
N SER A 294 -3.35 -1.26 -27.44
CA SER A 294 -2.15 -1.84 -28.06
C SER A 294 -1.52 -0.91 -29.10
N ASP A 295 -2.35 -0.23 -29.89
CA ASP A 295 -1.89 0.78 -30.86
C ASP A 295 -1.22 1.97 -30.17
N LEU A 296 -1.75 2.42 -29.02
CA LEU A 296 -1.14 3.48 -28.23
C LEU A 296 0.27 3.07 -27.80
N PHE A 297 0.42 1.87 -27.24
CA PHE A 297 1.72 1.39 -26.80
C PHE A 297 2.69 1.21 -27.98
N SER A 298 2.24 0.65 -29.11
CA SER A 298 3.05 0.54 -30.31
C SER A 298 3.50 1.91 -30.85
N ASP A 299 2.60 2.91 -30.87
CA ASP A 299 2.92 4.25 -31.34
C ASP A 299 3.86 5.02 -30.38
N LEU A 300 3.80 4.74 -29.07
CA LEU A 300 4.77 5.22 -28.08
C LEU A 300 6.15 4.59 -28.28
N VAL A 301 6.24 3.25 -28.41
CA VAL A 301 7.53 2.56 -28.54
C VAL A 301 8.20 2.85 -29.89
N SER A 302 7.41 3.01 -30.95
CA SER A 302 7.92 3.38 -32.28
C SER A 302 8.32 4.86 -32.39
N GLY A 303 8.04 5.68 -31.37
CA GLY A 303 8.36 7.11 -31.37
C GLY A 303 7.46 7.96 -32.27
N LYS A 304 6.34 7.41 -32.76
CA LYS A 304 5.33 8.19 -33.52
C LYS A 304 4.67 9.25 -32.65
N ILE A 305 4.60 9.02 -31.34
CA ILE A 305 4.26 10.02 -30.34
C ILE A 305 5.60 10.57 -29.80
N PRO A 306 6.03 11.78 -30.20
CA PRO A 306 7.39 12.27 -30.00
C PRO A 306 7.64 12.83 -28.58
N PHE A 307 6.91 12.34 -27.57
CA PHE A 307 6.92 12.88 -26.20
C PHE A 307 7.46 11.88 -25.19
N SER A 308 8.59 11.25 -25.50
CA SER A 308 9.18 10.16 -24.70
C SER A 308 9.34 10.54 -23.22
N LYS A 309 9.81 11.75 -22.92
CA LYS A 309 9.99 12.30 -21.56
C LYS A 309 8.71 12.43 -20.73
N LYS A 310 7.54 12.38 -21.37
CA LYS A 310 6.23 12.52 -20.70
C LYS A 310 5.44 11.21 -20.67
N THR A 311 5.99 10.14 -21.25
CA THR A 311 5.29 8.87 -21.44
C THR A 311 4.66 8.35 -20.15
N GLU A 312 5.37 8.40 -19.03
CA GLU A 312 4.84 7.97 -17.73
C GLU A 312 3.59 8.75 -17.32
N THR A 313 3.66 10.09 -17.38
CA THR A 313 2.52 10.98 -17.09
C THR A 313 1.37 10.71 -18.06
N LEU A 314 1.65 10.56 -19.35
CA LEU A 314 0.63 10.32 -20.38
C LEU A 314 -0.07 8.97 -20.20
N LEU A 315 0.69 7.92 -19.88
CA LEU A 315 0.16 6.59 -19.57
C LEU A 315 -0.69 6.60 -18.31
N PHE A 316 -0.27 7.32 -17.27
CA PHE A 316 -1.09 7.50 -16.08
C PHE A 316 -2.41 8.19 -16.40
N LEU A 317 -2.37 9.30 -17.14
CA LEU A 317 -3.58 10.04 -17.52
C LEU A 317 -4.53 9.21 -18.39
N TYR A 318 -3.98 8.42 -19.32
CA TYR A 318 -4.73 7.47 -20.13
C TYR A 318 -5.42 6.42 -19.26
N GLY A 319 -4.65 5.74 -18.40
CA GLY A 319 -5.20 4.73 -17.48
C GLY A 319 -6.14 5.31 -16.43
N PHE A 320 -5.95 6.56 -16.02
CA PHE A 320 -6.83 7.26 -15.09
C PHE A 320 -8.19 7.55 -15.72
N HIS A 321 -8.24 7.94 -17.00
CA HIS A 321 -9.49 8.18 -17.69
C HIS A 321 -10.31 6.90 -17.91
N TYR A 322 -9.67 5.85 -18.43
CA TYR A 322 -10.34 4.60 -18.76
C TYR A 322 -10.58 3.68 -17.55
N GLY A 323 -9.67 3.72 -16.57
CA GLY A 323 -9.68 2.91 -15.36
C GLY A 323 -9.20 1.47 -15.56
N TYR A 324 -8.93 0.81 -14.44
CA TYR A 324 -8.31 -0.53 -14.38
C TYR A 324 -9.14 -1.62 -15.07
N SER A 325 -10.46 -1.58 -14.89
CA SER A 325 -11.40 -2.54 -15.49
C SER A 325 -11.50 -2.46 -17.01
N HIS A 326 -11.03 -1.36 -17.64
CA HIS A 326 -10.98 -1.24 -19.09
C HIS A 326 -9.89 -2.13 -19.71
N PHE A 327 -8.79 -2.34 -19.00
CA PHE A 327 -7.65 -3.07 -19.54
C PHE A 327 -7.91 -4.57 -19.60
N ARG A 328 -7.30 -5.22 -20.60
CA ARG A 328 -7.06 -6.67 -20.55
C ARG A 328 -6.01 -6.97 -19.47
N ASN A 329 -5.76 -8.24 -19.18
CA ASN A 329 -4.70 -8.63 -18.26
C ASN A 329 -3.29 -8.33 -18.81
N LYS A 330 -3.12 -8.48 -20.12
CA LYS A 330 -1.89 -8.21 -20.86
C LYS A 330 -2.16 -7.34 -22.08
N GLU A 331 -1.16 -6.58 -22.46
CA GLU A 331 -1.16 -5.76 -23.68
C GLU A 331 0.05 -6.12 -24.53
N GLU A 332 -0.13 -6.08 -25.85
CA GLU A 332 0.94 -6.29 -26.80
C GLU A 332 1.77 -5.00 -26.94
N ILE A 333 3.09 -5.12 -26.78
CA ILE A 333 4.07 -4.05 -26.85
C ILE A 333 5.19 -4.52 -27.78
N ASN A 334 5.18 -4.08 -29.04
CA ASN A 334 6.19 -4.43 -30.05
C ASN A 334 6.55 -5.94 -30.09
N ASN A 335 5.57 -6.79 -30.39
CA ASN A 335 5.71 -8.26 -30.45
C ASN A 335 6.13 -8.91 -29.11
N SER A 336 6.01 -8.20 -27.98
CA SER A 336 6.22 -8.71 -26.63
C SER A 336 5.02 -8.41 -25.74
N GLU A 337 4.82 -9.18 -24.67
CA GLU A 337 3.68 -8.97 -23.76
C GLU A 337 4.07 -8.12 -22.54
N GLY A 338 3.23 -7.12 -22.24
CA GLY A 338 3.26 -6.33 -21.02
C GLY A 338 2.10 -6.70 -20.10
N ASN A 339 2.38 -7.19 -18.88
CA ASN A 339 1.36 -7.41 -17.87
C ASN A 339 0.87 -6.07 -17.33
N ILE A 340 -0.27 -5.59 -17.81
CA ILE A 340 -0.85 -4.31 -17.35
C ILE A 340 -1.53 -4.50 -15.99
N LYS A 341 -2.34 -5.56 -15.83
CA LYS A 341 -2.92 -5.93 -14.54
C LYS A 341 -1.87 -6.49 -13.58
N TYR A 342 -2.16 -6.42 -12.29
CA TYR A 342 -1.26 -6.93 -11.25
C TYR A 342 -1.37 -8.45 -11.15
N LEU A 343 -0.23 -9.12 -10.96
CA LEU A 343 -0.14 -10.58 -10.95
C LEU A 343 -0.55 -11.17 -9.60
N MET A 344 -0.53 -10.35 -8.54
CA MET A 344 -0.80 -10.77 -7.17
C MET A 344 0.21 -11.81 -6.67
N ASN A 345 1.47 -11.69 -7.08
CA ASN A 345 2.55 -12.62 -6.71
C ASN A 345 3.72 -11.94 -5.97
N SER A 346 3.51 -10.70 -5.51
CA SER A 346 4.50 -9.91 -4.77
C SER A 346 3.82 -9.04 -3.72
N GLN A 347 4.54 -8.66 -2.69
CA GLN A 347 4.08 -7.68 -1.70
C GLN A 347 3.82 -6.33 -2.36
N LEU A 348 4.63 -5.94 -3.35
CA LEU A 348 4.41 -4.71 -4.11
C LEU A 348 3.03 -4.67 -4.80
N ASP A 349 2.58 -5.76 -5.42
CA ASP A 349 1.25 -5.82 -6.04
C ASP A 349 0.14 -5.64 -4.99
N TYR A 350 0.24 -6.36 -3.86
CA TYR A 350 -0.72 -6.28 -2.78
C TYR A 350 -0.77 -4.89 -2.15
N PHE A 351 0.40 -4.30 -1.86
CA PHE A 351 0.51 -2.96 -1.27
C PHE A 351 0.03 -1.88 -2.24
N THR A 352 0.24 -2.05 -3.54
CA THR A 352 -0.27 -1.12 -4.56
C THR A 352 -1.78 -1.07 -4.53
N ILE A 353 -2.44 -2.23 -4.65
CA ILE A 353 -3.90 -2.34 -4.66
C ILE A 353 -4.50 -1.87 -3.32
N GLU A 354 -3.91 -2.30 -2.21
CA GLU A 354 -4.37 -1.91 -0.87
C GLU A 354 -4.24 -0.40 -0.63
N SER A 355 -3.13 0.23 -1.01
CA SER A 355 -2.94 1.68 -0.83
C SER A 355 -3.95 2.50 -1.63
N VAL A 356 -4.26 2.08 -2.87
CA VAL A 356 -5.29 2.72 -3.68
C VAL A 356 -6.68 2.55 -3.05
N TYR A 357 -6.96 1.39 -2.45
CA TYR A 357 -8.21 1.17 -1.71
C TYR A 357 -8.31 2.05 -0.48
N GLN A 358 -7.25 2.14 0.34
CA GLN A 358 -7.22 2.99 1.52
C GLN A 358 -7.40 4.47 1.16
N LEU A 359 -6.84 4.92 0.04
CA LEU A 359 -7.10 6.25 -0.47
C LEU A 359 -8.57 6.42 -0.91
N ALA A 360 -9.08 5.54 -1.77
CA ALA A 360 -10.38 5.71 -2.41
C ALA A 360 -11.57 5.49 -1.46
N PHE A 361 -11.46 4.57 -0.50
CA PHE A 361 -12.54 4.21 0.43
C PHE A 361 -12.39 4.83 1.81
N ASN A 362 -11.15 5.10 2.26
CA ASN A 362 -10.88 5.58 3.61
C ASN A 362 -10.18 6.95 3.66
N ASN A 363 -9.94 7.60 2.51
CA ASN A 363 -9.25 8.90 2.39
C ASN A 363 -7.87 8.95 3.07
N LYS A 364 -7.16 7.81 3.14
CA LYS A 364 -5.80 7.75 3.71
C LYS A 364 -4.75 8.00 2.63
N ILE A 365 -3.92 9.02 2.84
CA ILE A 365 -2.88 9.48 1.89
C ILE A 365 -1.45 9.10 2.33
N ASP A 366 -1.33 8.41 3.45
CA ASP A 366 -0.09 8.07 4.14
C ASP A 366 -0.19 6.66 4.71
N SER A 367 -0.59 5.71 3.86
CA SER A 367 -0.68 4.31 4.31
C SER A 367 0.71 3.80 4.69
N ASP A 368 0.83 3.22 5.87
CA ASP A 368 2.06 2.58 6.34
C ASP A 368 2.07 1.07 5.97
N GLU A 369 2.73 0.25 6.77
CA GLU A 369 2.67 -1.21 6.66
C GLU A 369 1.24 -1.73 6.90
N PHE A 370 0.83 -2.72 6.10
CA PHE A 370 -0.43 -3.43 6.30
C PHE A 370 -0.18 -4.70 7.14
N GLU A 371 -0.22 -4.58 8.47
CA GLU A 371 0.04 -5.70 9.39
C GLU A 371 -0.84 -6.94 9.09
N TYR A 372 -2.08 -6.70 8.67
CA TYR A 372 -3.04 -7.76 8.30
C TYR A 372 -2.74 -8.44 6.94
N LEU A 373 -1.75 -7.97 6.16
CA LEU A 373 -1.29 -8.60 4.91
C LEU A 373 0.11 -9.23 5.05
N ILE A 374 1.02 -8.55 5.76
CA ILE A 374 2.47 -8.81 5.69
C ILE A 374 2.89 -10.25 6.02
N ASN A 375 2.09 -10.94 6.84
CA ASN A 375 2.40 -12.27 7.35
C ASN A 375 2.04 -13.41 6.37
N TRP A 376 1.15 -13.17 5.41
CA TRP A 376 0.64 -14.24 4.54
C TRP A 376 0.64 -13.89 3.06
N CYS A 377 0.71 -12.61 2.68
CA CYS A 377 0.65 -12.26 1.26
C CYS A 377 1.85 -12.86 0.49
N PRO A 378 1.63 -13.32 -0.76
CA PRO A 378 2.68 -13.86 -1.61
C PRO A 378 3.89 -12.93 -1.70
N LYS A 379 5.08 -13.53 -1.58
CA LYS A 379 6.36 -12.84 -1.78
C LYS A 379 6.96 -13.19 -3.13
N PHE A 380 7.50 -12.19 -3.79
CA PHE A 380 8.21 -12.37 -5.05
C PHE A 380 9.46 -13.22 -4.83
N GLN A 381 9.56 -14.33 -5.56
CA GLN A 381 10.72 -15.20 -5.50
C GLN A 381 11.80 -14.70 -6.46
N SER A 382 12.77 -13.95 -5.95
CA SER A 382 13.96 -13.53 -6.69
C SER A 382 15.18 -14.37 -6.28
N SER A 383 15.91 -14.92 -7.25
CA SER A 383 17.21 -15.55 -7.04
C SER A 383 18.38 -14.55 -7.03
N VAL A 384 18.12 -13.28 -7.34
CA VAL A 384 19.16 -12.26 -7.54
C VAL A 384 19.38 -11.45 -6.27
N LYS A 385 20.59 -11.50 -5.71
CA LYS A 385 20.96 -10.80 -4.46
C LYS A 385 21.44 -9.35 -4.66
N ASP A 386 21.90 -8.99 -5.86
CA ASP A 386 22.59 -7.70 -6.12
C ASP A 386 21.70 -6.61 -6.75
N LYS A 387 20.38 -6.65 -6.53
CA LYS A 387 19.45 -5.64 -7.06
C LYS A 387 18.89 -4.75 -5.95
N LEU A 388 18.49 -3.54 -6.33
CA LEU A 388 17.68 -2.68 -5.46
C LEU A 388 16.28 -3.31 -5.38
N PHE A 389 15.69 -3.30 -4.19
CA PHE A 389 14.35 -3.82 -3.96
C PHE A 389 13.43 -2.70 -3.50
N ILE A 390 12.20 -2.72 -4.03
CA ILE A 390 11.08 -2.00 -3.43
C ILE A 390 10.15 -3.08 -2.88
N LEU A 391 9.96 -3.09 -1.57
CA LEU A 391 9.43 -4.23 -0.83
C LEU A 391 10.22 -5.51 -1.18
N ASP A 392 9.60 -6.41 -1.93
CA ASP A 392 10.15 -7.70 -2.34
C ASP A 392 10.46 -7.78 -3.85
N VAL A 393 10.18 -6.73 -4.61
CA VAL A 393 10.37 -6.72 -6.07
C VAL A 393 11.71 -6.10 -6.45
N PRO A 394 12.59 -6.83 -7.17
CA PRO A 394 13.84 -6.28 -7.64
C PRO A 394 13.61 -5.27 -8.77
N VAL A 395 14.16 -4.08 -8.63
CA VAL A 395 14.17 -3.02 -9.66
C VAL A 395 15.51 -3.06 -10.39
N TYR A 396 15.48 -3.01 -11.73
CA TYR A 396 16.67 -3.00 -12.58
C TYR A 396 16.55 -1.97 -13.70
N GLY A 397 17.63 -1.70 -14.43
CA GLY A 397 17.60 -0.84 -15.61
C GLY A 397 17.85 0.64 -15.38
N LEU A 398 17.53 1.14 -14.17
CA LEU A 398 17.72 2.54 -13.86
C LEU A 398 19.20 2.92 -13.88
N PRO A 399 19.56 4.11 -14.42
CA PRO A 399 20.95 4.50 -14.61
C PRO A 399 21.66 4.42 -13.27
N LYS A 400 22.64 3.51 -13.17
CA LYS A 400 23.58 3.49 -12.07
C LYS A 400 24.10 4.92 -11.89
N ILE A 401 24.02 5.43 -10.67
CA ILE A 401 24.58 6.69 -10.18
C ILE A 401 26.07 6.90 -10.57
N GLN A 402 26.74 5.87 -11.10
CA GLN A 402 28.05 5.93 -11.73
C GLN A 402 28.20 6.98 -12.85
N VAL A 403 27.11 7.46 -13.47
CA VAL A 403 27.19 8.46 -14.55
C VAL A 403 27.48 9.89 -14.04
N SER A 404 27.13 10.21 -12.79
CA SER A 404 27.25 11.58 -12.24
C SER A 404 28.70 12.03 -12.04
N ILE A 405 29.55 11.14 -11.53
CA ILE A 405 30.97 11.43 -11.24
C ILE A 405 31.73 11.61 -12.55
N PHE A 406 31.54 10.72 -13.52
CA PHE A 406 32.24 10.81 -14.81
C PHE A 406 31.84 12.07 -15.61
N GLN A 407 30.57 12.47 -15.53
CA GLN A 407 30.10 13.73 -16.14
C GLN A 407 30.64 14.96 -15.42
N LYS A 408 30.77 14.92 -14.08
CA LYS A 408 31.36 16.00 -13.28
C LYS A 408 32.85 16.17 -13.59
N ILE A 409 33.61 15.06 -13.63
CA ILE A 409 35.02 15.03 -14.05
C ILE A 409 35.16 15.60 -15.46
N LYS A 410 34.32 15.13 -16.41
CA LYS A 410 34.36 15.59 -17.80
C LYS A 410 34.08 17.08 -17.91
N LYS A 411 33.13 17.61 -17.14
CA LYS A 411 32.78 19.04 -17.11
C LYS A 411 33.87 19.89 -16.47
N GLU A 412 34.45 19.46 -15.36
CA GLU A 412 35.55 20.17 -14.68
C GLU A 412 36.82 20.16 -15.53
N LEU A 413 37.20 19.03 -16.13
CA LEU A 413 38.32 18.95 -17.07
C LEU A 413 38.09 19.81 -18.30
N PHE A 414 36.90 19.77 -18.89
CA PHE A 414 36.58 20.57 -20.07
C PHE A 414 36.60 22.07 -19.76
N THR A 415 36.10 22.48 -18.59
CA THR A 415 36.13 23.89 -18.14
C THR A 415 37.56 24.35 -17.88
N TYR A 416 38.38 23.55 -17.18
CA TYR A 416 39.79 23.84 -16.93
C TYR A 416 40.61 23.94 -18.24
N CYS A 417 40.39 23.01 -19.18
CA CYS A 417 41.05 23.04 -20.49
C CYS A 417 40.66 24.30 -21.29
N LEU A 418 39.38 24.68 -21.28
CA LEU A 418 38.90 25.89 -21.95
C LEU A 418 39.48 27.18 -21.33
N GLU A 419 39.61 27.25 -20.01
CA GLU A 419 40.20 28.41 -19.33
C GLU A 419 41.69 28.55 -19.64
N LYS A 420 42.45 27.45 -19.68
CA LYS A 420 43.89 27.48 -20.00
C LYS A 420 44.17 27.72 -21.48
N LEU A 421 43.33 27.23 -22.40
CA LEU A 421 43.44 27.52 -23.83
C LEU A 421 43.17 29.00 -24.15
N LYS A 422 42.35 29.69 -23.35
CA LYS A 422 42.13 31.15 -23.47
C LYS A 422 43.30 31.99 -22.95
N LEU A 423 44.17 31.43 -22.11
CA LEU A 423 45.25 32.17 -21.43
C LEU A 423 46.65 31.94 -22.03
N ASN A 424 46.85 30.89 -22.84
CA ASN A 424 48.19 30.49 -23.29
C ASN A 424 48.30 30.45 -24.83
N HIS A 425 48.91 31.49 -25.42
CA HIS A 425 49.43 31.43 -26.79
C HIS A 425 50.90 30.96 -26.87
N THR A 426 51.59 30.69 -25.75
CA THR A 426 53.06 30.50 -25.75
C THR A 426 53.65 29.44 -24.79
N SER A 427 52.85 28.62 -24.10
CA SER A 427 53.42 27.59 -23.21
C SER A 427 53.64 26.23 -23.90
N PRO A 428 54.78 25.54 -23.65
CA PRO A 428 55.08 24.24 -24.24
C PRO A 428 54.09 23.16 -23.77
N THR A 429 53.61 22.37 -24.73
CA THR A 429 52.59 21.31 -24.59
C THR A 429 52.88 20.27 -23.50
N SER A 430 54.14 20.08 -23.11
CA SER A 430 54.55 19.17 -22.03
C SER A 430 54.20 19.68 -20.63
N SER A 431 54.27 21.00 -20.39
CA SER A 431 53.94 21.61 -19.09
C SER A 431 52.44 21.51 -18.80
N LEU A 432 51.61 21.83 -19.80
CA LEU A 432 50.15 21.71 -19.72
C LEU A 432 49.71 20.26 -19.48
N LYS A 433 50.36 19.29 -20.14
CA LYS A 433 50.07 17.86 -19.98
C LYS A 433 50.33 17.40 -18.53
N ASN A 434 51.43 17.84 -17.92
CA ASN A 434 51.77 17.49 -16.55
C ASN A 434 50.80 18.15 -15.55
N GLU A 435 50.40 19.41 -15.79
CA GLU A 435 49.44 20.12 -14.94
C GLU A 435 48.06 19.44 -14.98
N ILE A 436 47.58 19.06 -16.17
CA ILE A 436 46.32 18.29 -16.35
C ILE A 436 46.41 16.94 -15.64
N SER A 437 47.54 16.22 -15.80
CA SER A 437 47.72 14.93 -15.16
C SER A 437 47.68 15.04 -13.63
N SER A 438 48.34 16.05 -13.05
CA SER A 438 48.33 16.29 -11.61
C SER A 438 46.92 16.60 -11.06
N LYS A 439 46.13 17.36 -11.83
CA LYS A 439 44.76 17.70 -11.44
C LYS A 439 43.83 16.49 -11.55
N LEU A 440 44.02 15.66 -12.59
CA LEU A 440 43.32 14.38 -12.75
C LEU A 440 43.60 13.46 -11.55
N ASP A 441 44.87 13.32 -11.17
CA ASP A 441 45.28 12.46 -10.06
C ASP A 441 44.69 12.94 -8.73
N THR A 442 44.65 14.27 -8.52
CA THR A 442 44.04 14.88 -7.32
C THR A 442 42.54 14.59 -7.27
N THR A 443 41.80 14.82 -8.36
CA THR A 443 40.36 14.55 -8.43
C THR A 443 40.06 13.06 -8.28
N LEU A 444 40.90 12.19 -8.84
CA LEU A 444 40.76 10.73 -8.70
C LEU A 444 40.93 10.29 -7.24
N SER A 445 41.88 10.90 -6.52
CA SER A 445 42.10 10.65 -5.10
C SER A 445 40.91 11.10 -4.23
N GLU A 446 40.33 12.27 -4.52
CA GLU A 446 39.14 12.77 -3.82
C GLU A 446 37.94 11.83 -4.02
N ILE A 447 37.75 11.32 -5.25
CA ILE A 447 36.70 10.35 -5.57
C ILE A 447 36.88 9.05 -4.79
N ASN A 448 38.09 8.49 -4.78
CA ASN A 448 38.38 7.26 -4.05
C ASN A 448 38.10 7.43 -2.54
N SER A 449 38.37 8.62 -1.99
CA SER A 449 38.03 8.95 -0.60
C SER A 449 36.52 8.97 -0.37
N ILE A 450 35.76 9.61 -1.25
CA ILE A 450 34.29 9.67 -1.17
C ILE A 450 33.66 8.27 -1.36
N GLU A 451 34.20 7.45 -2.26
CA GLU A 451 33.73 6.07 -2.45
C GLU A 451 33.97 5.21 -1.21
N SER A 452 35.13 5.35 -0.58
CA SER A 452 35.45 4.70 0.70
C SER A 452 34.50 5.12 1.82
N GLU A 453 34.21 6.42 1.92
CA GLU A 453 33.25 6.96 2.89
C GLU A 453 31.83 6.45 2.63
N ASN A 454 31.40 6.39 1.37
CA ASN A 454 30.10 5.84 0.98
C ASN A 454 29.99 4.34 1.31
N GLN A 455 31.06 3.55 1.11
CA GLN A 455 31.07 2.14 1.53
C GLN A 455 30.95 2.01 3.05
N ASN A 456 31.65 2.87 3.81
CA ASN A 456 31.56 2.89 5.26
C ASN A 456 30.14 3.24 5.74
N LEU A 457 29.53 4.27 5.15
CA LEU A 457 28.13 4.64 5.41
C LEU A 457 27.17 3.50 5.08
N LYS A 458 27.36 2.82 3.93
CA LYS A 458 26.54 1.68 3.54
C LYS A 458 26.61 0.53 4.56
N ASN A 459 27.81 0.24 5.08
CA ASN A 459 28.00 -0.75 6.13
C ASN A 459 27.34 -0.33 7.45
N LYS A 460 27.42 0.95 7.82
CA LYS A 460 26.71 1.48 9.00
C LYS A 460 25.19 1.35 8.86
N VAL A 461 24.65 1.65 7.69
CA VAL A 461 23.21 1.50 7.43
C VAL A 461 22.79 0.04 7.50
N LEU A 462 23.60 -0.89 6.98
CA LEU A 462 23.34 -2.32 7.11
C LEU A 462 23.28 -2.75 8.59
N ASN A 463 24.26 -2.33 9.40
CA ASN A 463 24.28 -2.61 10.84
C ASN A 463 23.06 -2.03 11.57
N TYR A 464 22.68 -0.77 11.27
CA TYR A 464 21.48 -0.19 11.87
C TYR A 464 20.21 -0.92 11.45
N ASN A 465 20.14 -1.43 10.22
CA ASN A 465 19.00 -2.20 9.76
C ASN A 465 18.89 -3.55 10.50
N ASP A 466 20.01 -4.22 10.74
CA ASP A 466 20.07 -5.45 11.53
C ASP A 466 19.63 -5.21 12.98
N GLU A 467 20.07 -4.10 13.58
CA GLU A 467 19.66 -3.68 14.93
C GLU A 467 18.16 -3.36 14.99
N LEU A 468 17.62 -2.67 13.97
CA LEU A 468 16.20 -2.34 13.86
C LEU A 468 15.35 -3.61 13.71
N ASN A 469 15.80 -4.59 12.91
CA ASN A 469 15.15 -5.88 12.77
C ASN A 469 15.15 -6.68 14.09
N PHE A 470 16.25 -6.63 14.83
CA PHE A 470 16.34 -7.22 16.16
C PHE A 470 15.35 -6.57 17.15
N LEU A 471 15.28 -5.24 17.19
CA LEU A 471 14.32 -4.51 18.02
C LEU A 471 12.87 -4.82 17.62
N LYS A 472 12.55 -4.85 16.32
CA LYS A 472 11.21 -5.23 15.83
C LYS A 472 10.80 -6.62 16.35
N LYS A 473 11.72 -7.59 16.32
CA LYS A 473 11.48 -8.94 16.85
C LYS A 473 11.23 -8.93 18.37
N GLN A 474 12.01 -8.14 19.13
CA GLN A 474 11.75 -7.98 20.57
C GLN A 474 10.39 -7.35 20.86
N CYS A 475 10.00 -6.31 20.12
CA CYS A 475 8.68 -5.70 20.27
C CYS A 475 7.53 -6.68 19.96
N GLN A 476 7.69 -7.56 18.97
CA GLN A 476 6.71 -8.61 18.68
C GLN A 476 6.60 -9.63 19.81
N ASN A 477 7.73 -10.04 20.39
CA ASN A 477 7.73 -10.94 21.55
C ASN A 477 7.00 -10.31 22.74
N LEU A 478 7.30 -9.05 23.06
CA LEU A 478 6.65 -8.30 24.14
C LEU A 478 5.15 -8.10 23.89
N LYS A 479 4.72 -7.83 22.66
CA LYS A 479 3.30 -7.77 22.29
C LYS A 479 2.60 -9.11 22.55
N THR A 480 3.25 -10.22 22.23
CA THR A 480 2.70 -11.57 22.44
C THR A 480 2.59 -11.88 23.93
N GLU A 481 3.61 -11.54 24.71
CA GLU A 481 3.60 -11.73 26.17
C GLU A 481 2.50 -10.89 26.84
N LYS A 482 2.35 -9.62 26.41
CA LYS A 482 1.26 -8.76 26.89
C LYS A 482 -0.11 -9.35 26.60
N TYR A 483 -0.34 -9.85 25.38
CA TYR A 483 -1.61 -10.49 25.01
C TYR A 483 -1.90 -11.73 25.87
N ASN A 484 -0.89 -12.56 26.11
CA ASN A 484 -1.05 -13.74 26.97
C ASN A 484 -1.40 -13.35 28.42
N LEU A 485 -0.80 -12.27 28.94
CA LEU A 485 -1.12 -11.74 30.27
C LEU A 485 -2.55 -11.16 30.33
N GLU A 486 -2.99 -10.44 29.30
CA GLU A 486 -4.37 -9.92 29.20
C GLU A 486 -5.37 -11.08 29.19
N THR A 487 -5.11 -12.13 28.39
CA THR A 487 -5.97 -13.33 28.31
C THR A 487 -6.04 -14.08 29.64
N LEU A 488 -4.92 -14.17 30.36
CA LEU A 488 -4.86 -14.80 31.67
C LEU A 488 -5.63 -13.98 32.73
N ASN A 489 -5.53 -12.66 32.66
CA ASN A 489 -6.26 -11.75 33.55
C ASN A 489 -7.78 -11.85 33.36
N ASP A 490 -8.25 -11.98 32.11
CA ASP A 490 -9.66 -12.17 31.81
C ASP A 490 -10.18 -13.49 32.40
N ARG A 491 -9.43 -14.59 32.25
CA ARG A 491 -9.76 -15.88 32.87
C ARG A 491 -9.84 -15.80 34.39
N PHE A 492 -8.89 -15.12 35.04
CA PHE A 492 -8.96 -14.91 36.49
C PHE A 492 -10.14 -14.04 36.91
N SER A 493 -10.56 -13.09 36.08
CA SER A 493 -11.74 -12.27 36.34
C SER A 493 -13.02 -13.11 36.29
N GLU A 494 -13.16 -13.98 35.28
CA GLU A 494 -14.28 -14.92 35.16
C GLU A 494 -14.33 -15.91 36.33
N GLU A 495 -13.19 -16.51 36.70
CA GLU A 495 -13.12 -17.44 37.86
C GLU A 495 -13.50 -16.73 39.17
N ASN A 496 -13.08 -15.47 39.36
CA ASN A 496 -13.46 -14.68 40.53
C ASN A 496 -14.96 -14.38 40.58
N GLU A 497 -15.61 -14.07 39.46
CA GLU A 497 -17.05 -13.88 39.40
C GLU A 497 -17.82 -15.17 39.69
N VAL A 498 -17.35 -16.33 39.19
CA VAL A 498 -17.92 -17.64 39.54
C VAL A 498 -17.79 -17.92 41.04
N LEU A 499 -16.62 -17.64 41.63
CA LEU A 499 -16.38 -17.83 43.07
C LEU A 499 -17.26 -16.92 43.92
N LYS A 500 -17.42 -15.64 43.56
CA LYS A 500 -18.35 -14.72 44.25
C LYS A 500 -19.79 -15.22 44.19
N ASN A 501 -20.23 -15.68 43.02
CA ASN A 501 -21.58 -16.23 42.85
C ASN A 501 -21.78 -17.47 43.72
N ASN A 502 -20.80 -18.37 43.77
CA ASN A 502 -20.85 -19.56 44.62
C ASN A 502 -20.84 -19.20 46.12
N LEU A 503 -20.03 -18.23 46.55
CA LEU A 503 -20.05 -17.71 47.92
C LEU A 503 -21.42 -17.15 48.28
N SER A 504 -22.04 -16.36 47.40
CA SER A 504 -23.38 -15.81 47.65
C SER A 504 -24.46 -16.90 47.81
N LYS A 505 -24.35 -18.00 47.04
CA LYS A 505 -25.25 -19.16 47.17
C LYS A 505 -25.06 -19.85 48.52
N ILE A 506 -23.81 -20.11 48.90
CA ILE A 506 -23.47 -20.74 50.19
C ILE A 506 -23.94 -19.87 51.37
N GLU A 507 -23.76 -18.54 51.30
CA GLU A 507 -24.24 -17.61 52.32
C GLU A 507 -25.77 -17.62 52.47
N ASN A 508 -26.49 -17.71 51.35
CA ASN A 508 -27.95 -17.82 51.34
C ASN A 508 -28.43 -19.17 51.89
N GLU A 509 -27.75 -20.27 51.53
CA GLU A 509 -28.02 -21.60 52.08
C GLU A 509 -27.77 -21.65 53.59
N LEU A 510 -26.68 -21.04 54.08
CA LEU A 510 -26.38 -20.91 55.51
C LEU A 510 -27.42 -20.09 56.27
N LYS A 511 -27.96 -19.02 55.67
CA LYS A 511 -29.08 -18.26 56.24
C LYS A 511 -30.34 -19.13 56.35
N ASN A 512 -30.64 -19.93 55.33
CA ASN A 512 -31.82 -20.81 55.33
C ASN A 512 -31.69 -21.94 56.36
N VAL A 513 -30.53 -22.57 56.50
CA VAL A 513 -30.26 -23.61 57.52
C VAL A 513 -30.36 -23.05 58.96
N LYS A 514 -29.96 -21.80 59.19
CA LYS A 514 -30.18 -21.12 60.49
C LYS A 514 -31.66 -20.83 60.77
N VAL A 515 -32.49 -20.63 59.75
CA VAL A 515 -33.93 -20.39 59.91
C VAL A 515 -34.69 -21.69 60.17
N ASP A 516 -34.27 -22.80 59.56
CA ASP A 516 -34.90 -24.12 59.75
C ASP A 516 -34.52 -24.77 61.09
N SER A 517 -33.28 -24.56 61.57
CA SER A 517 -32.86 -25.01 62.92
C SER A 517 -33.50 -24.22 64.07
N VAL A 518 -34.01 -23.01 63.83
CA VAL A 518 -34.81 -22.24 64.81
C VAL A 518 -36.27 -22.70 64.82
N LYS A 519 -36.78 -23.28 63.72
CA LYS A 519 -38.14 -23.85 63.65
C LYS A 519 -38.23 -25.31 64.15
N GLN A 520 -37.12 -26.06 64.18
CA GLN A 520 -37.10 -27.44 64.69
C GLN A 520 -36.65 -27.60 66.15
N ASN A 521 -36.24 -26.52 66.85
CA ASN A 521 -35.82 -26.59 68.26
C ASN A 521 -36.84 -26.12 69.30
N VAL A 522 -38.13 -26.07 68.94
CA VAL A 522 -39.21 -26.12 69.94
C VAL A 522 -39.66 -27.57 70.05
N ILE A 523 -38.85 -28.41 70.70
CA ILE A 523 -39.22 -29.59 71.51
C ILE A 523 -37.93 -30.39 71.80
N SER A 524 -37.73 -30.65 73.09
CA SER A 524 -36.78 -31.56 73.75
C SER A 524 -35.40 -30.98 74.15
N GLU A 525 -35.34 -30.61 75.43
CA GLU A 525 -34.14 -30.57 76.25
C GLU A 525 -33.50 -31.96 76.35
N LYS A 526 -32.15 -32.03 76.28
CA LYS A 526 -31.30 -32.47 77.42
C LYS A 526 -29.79 -32.55 77.07
N SER A 527 -29.00 -32.11 78.06
CA SER A 527 -27.62 -32.46 78.45
C SER A 527 -26.39 -32.02 77.63
N PHE A 528 -25.54 -31.23 78.33
CA PHE A 528 -24.10 -30.90 78.19
C PHE A 528 -23.15 -32.14 78.08
N PRO A 529 -21.82 -32.05 77.73
CA PRO A 529 -20.85 -31.00 78.12
C PRO A 529 -19.69 -30.58 77.15
N TYR A 530 -19.05 -29.45 77.49
CA TYR A 530 -17.66 -28.95 77.24
C TYR A 530 -16.83 -29.45 76.03
N ASN A 531 -16.21 -28.55 75.23
CA ASN A 531 -14.85 -28.02 75.50
C ASN A 531 -14.34 -27.01 74.44
N THR A 532 -13.47 -26.12 74.93
CA THR A 532 -12.67 -25.03 74.34
C THR A 532 -11.79 -25.38 73.13
N GLN A 533 -11.64 -24.47 72.16
CA GLN A 533 -10.35 -23.89 71.73
C GLN A 533 -10.49 -22.84 70.60
N LEU A 534 -10.18 -21.58 70.93
CA LEU A 534 -9.76 -20.54 69.99
C LEU A 534 -8.30 -20.79 69.60
N SER A 535 -7.96 -20.73 68.31
CA SER A 535 -6.63 -20.26 67.87
C SER A 535 -6.70 -19.71 66.44
N VAL A 536 -6.46 -18.40 66.29
CA VAL A 536 -5.23 -17.78 65.74
C VAL A 536 -5.29 -17.61 64.21
N LEU A 537 -5.64 -16.40 63.79
CA LEU A 537 -5.23 -15.80 62.52
C LEU A 537 -3.72 -15.47 62.58
N PRO A 538 -2.96 -15.69 61.50
CA PRO A 538 -1.80 -14.88 61.20
C PRO A 538 -2.04 -14.06 59.92
N ASN A 539 -2.16 -12.76 60.13
CA ASN A 539 -1.80 -11.74 59.16
C ASN A 539 -0.26 -11.65 59.15
N ILE A 540 0.41 -11.65 58.00
CA ILE A 540 1.73 -11.01 57.77
C ILE A 540 1.98 -10.90 56.25
N ASN A 541 2.07 -9.66 55.79
CA ASN A 541 2.77 -9.23 54.59
C ASN A 541 4.25 -9.63 54.66
N GLN A 542 4.82 -10.21 53.60
CA GLN A 542 6.08 -9.73 52.97
C GLN A 542 6.45 -10.55 51.71
N PRO A 543 7.16 -9.92 50.74
CA PRO A 543 7.41 -10.47 49.41
C PRO A 543 8.65 -11.37 49.37
N LEU A 544 8.61 -12.44 48.56
CA LEU A 544 9.76 -13.30 48.30
C LEU A 544 10.49 -12.88 47.01
N LEU A 545 11.78 -12.64 47.19
CA LEU A 545 12.80 -12.32 46.19
C LEU A 545 13.03 -13.47 45.19
N LEU A 546 13.35 -13.09 43.95
CA LEU A 546 13.98 -13.95 42.94
C LEU A 546 15.36 -14.42 43.43
N ASN A 547 15.61 -15.73 43.31
CA ASN A 547 16.95 -16.31 43.38
C ASN A 547 17.61 -16.24 42.01
N GLU A 548 18.77 -15.58 41.93
CA GLU A 548 19.77 -15.81 40.89
C GLU A 548 20.62 -17.01 41.27
N THR A 549 20.80 -17.96 40.35
CA THR A 549 21.80 -19.01 40.42
C THR A 549 23.10 -18.53 39.80
N THR A 550 24.16 -18.50 40.61
CA THR A 550 25.57 -18.35 40.21
C THR A 550 26.18 -19.71 39.85
N GLU A 551 26.97 -19.74 38.77
CA GLU A 551 28.30 -20.35 38.58
C GLU A 551 28.56 -20.40 37.06
N GLU A 552 29.65 -19.90 36.47
CA GLU A 552 31.04 -20.21 36.75
C GLU A 552 32.03 -19.15 36.21
N LYS A 553 33.26 -19.20 36.74
CA LYS A 553 34.35 -18.20 36.68
C LYS A 553 35.26 -18.29 35.45
N LYS A 554 35.94 -17.16 35.18
CA LYS A 554 37.38 -16.92 34.81
C LYS A 554 37.47 -15.91 33.65
N GLU A 555 38.34 -14.91 33.59
CA GLU A 555 39.43 -14.36 34.42
C GLU A 555 39.77 -12.97 33.82
N VAL A 556 40.13 -11.99 34.68
CA VAL A 556 41.23 -11.00 34.55
C VAL A 556 41.21 -10.07 33.30
N SER A 557 41.22 -8.72 33.35
CA SER A 557 41.98 -7.77 34.17
C SER A 557 41.47 -6.32 34.02
N LYS A 558 41.44 -5.60 35.15
CA LYS A 558 41.88 -4.21 35.41
C LYS A 558 41.85 -3.19 34.25
N GLU A 559 41.10 -2.10 34.42
CA GLU A 559 41.70 -0.81 34.84
C GLU A 559 40.68 0.21 35.35
N LYS A 560 41.18 1.07 36.23
CA LYS A 560 40.46 1.90 37.22
C LYS A 560 40.09 3.27 36.66
N GLY A 561 38.87 3.70 37.00
CA GLY A 561 38.64 4.95 37.74
C GLY A 561 38.52 6.25 36.93
N LYS A 562 37.38 6.93 37.10
CA LYS A 562 37.28 8.11 37.98
C LYS A 562 35.85 8.63 38.00
N GLU A 563 35.26 8.64 39.20
CA GLU A 563 34.12 9.47 39.55
C GLU A 563 34.45 10.95 39.34
N LYS A 564 33.46 11.75 38.93
CA LYS A 564 33.26 13.08 39.52
C LYS A 564 31.80 13.52 39.47
N LYS A 565 31.35 13.88 40.67
CA LYS A 565 30.07 14.44 41.10
C LYS A 565 29.77 15.84 40.52
N VAL A 566 28.47 16.07 40.28
CA VAL A 566 27.67 17.25 40.74
C VAL A 566 27.84 18.59 40.00
N THR A 567 26.79 19.08 39.32
CA THR A 567 25.92 20.19 39.79
C THR A 567 24.89 20.62 38.72
N LYS A 568 23.66 20.87 39.18
CA LYS A 568 22.62 21.67 38.51
C LYS A 568 23.10 23.12 38.33
N LYS A 569 22.79 23.76 37.20
CA LYS A 569 22.47 25.20 37.16
C LYS A 569 21.67 25.59 35.91
N SER A 570 20.88 26.63 36.14
CA SER A 570 19.80 27.26 35.39
C SER A 570 20.19 27.97 34.08
N ASN A 571 19.22 28.00 33.16
CA ASN A 571 18.87 29.00 32.10
C ASN A 571 19.71 30.29 31.98
N PRO A 572 19.91 30.82 30.75
CA PRO A 572 18.91 31.76 30.19
C PRO A 572 18.73 31.79 28.65
N LYS A 573 17.51 32.16 28.23
CA LYS A 573 17.17 32.62 26.87
C LYS A 573 17.69 34.05 26.63
N PRO A 574 18.10 34.42 25.39
CA PRO A 574 18.20 35.82 25.00
C PRO A 574 17.11 36.27 24.00
N ARG A 575 16.42 37.32 24.46
CA ARG A 575 16.01 38.59 23.81
C ARG A 575 15.66 38.67 22.30
N LYS A 576 14.44 39.20 22.09
CA LYS A 576 14.00 40.01 20.95
C LYS A 576 14.84 41.29 20.83
N ASN A 577 15.12 41.73 19.60
CA ASN A 577 15.35 43.13 19.26
C ASN A 577 14.56 43.50 17.99
N LYS A 578 14.04 44.73 17.99
CA LYS A 578 13.17 45.36 17.01
C LYS A 578 13.72 46.77 16.77
N LYS A 579 13.48 47.32 15.57
CA LYS A 579 13.70 48.71 15.09
C LYS A 579 15.13 48.99 14.56
N ASN A 580 15.36 49.76 13.50
CA ASN A 580 14.52 50.59 12.62
C ASN A 580 15.35 51.10 11.41
N ASP A 581 14.62 51.61 10.41
CA ASP A 581 14.89 52.78 9.54
C ASP A 581 15.64 52.68 8.17
N ASP A 582 14.84 53.07 7.17
CA ASP A 582 15.06 54.12 6.16
C ASP A 582 15.74 53.85 4.80
N SER A 583 14.85 53.77 3.80
CA SER A 583 14.82 54.53 2.54
C SER A 583 16.12 55.06 1.93
N HIS A 584 16.39 54.66 0.68
CA HIS A 584 16.61 55.61 -0.40
C HIS A 584 16.33 54.97 -1.77
N SER A 585 15.40 55.58 -2.49
CA SER A 585 15.19 55.46 -3.93
C SER A 585 16.28 56.26 -4.67
N LEU A 586 16.72 55.77 -5.84
CA LEU A 586 17.13 56.62 -6.95
C LEU A 586 17.12 55.84 -8.28
N LEU A 587 16.55 56.51 -9.27
CA LEU A 587 16.25 56.13 -10.64
C LEU A 587 17.47 56.24 -11.58
N LEU A 588 17.25 55.70 -12.80
CA LEU A 588 17.66 56.17 -14.15
C LEU A 588 18.65 55.24 -14.90
N PRO A 589 18.72 55.29 -16.26
CA PRO A 589 17.64 54.98 -17.21
C PRO A 589 18.15 54.17 -18.45
N LEU A 590 17.21 53.92 -19.38
CA LEU A 590 17.37 53.61 -20.81
C LEU A 590 18.75 53.88 -21.45
N THR A 591 19.32 52.84 -22.07
CA THR A 591 19.67 52.77 -23.51
C THR A 591 19.72 51.33 -23.95
#